data_AF-A0A2H0XX92-F1
#
_entry.id   AF-A0A2H0XX92-F1
#
_cell.length_a   1.000
_cell.length_b   1.000
_cell.length_c   1.000
_cell.angle_alpha   90.00
_cell.angle_beta   90.00
_cell.angle_gamma   90.00
#
_symmetry.space_group_name_H-M   'P 1'
#
loop_
_entity.id
_entity.type
_entity.pdbx_description
1 polymer ?
#
loop_
_entity_poly.entity_id
_entity_poly.type
_entity_poly.pdbx_seq_one_letter_code
_entity_poly.pdbx_strand_id
1 'polypeptide(L)'
;MSYPSVDQLQKVLTEKVFHYAKDSKKAAGRALGTLVEIITFYSLKAWGLERNVAIEKPLPEFGNDDITHNVEYSLHPSTPLVTVDFNRDNLPITARKIAKQPEFAALSIPADSIKTNALLSNDLVLRNSCSVCDCGETFLNAYLDNLDKKTGRYSVATLRRRPFAIFECKRVGVEEGMRKGPQTIEKAKQGAYVARTVSALQKIRLTDGSMGGLIQKRDGSFWHGDYYKLMAEIIASGDPELLSRFILTVGVVSNHGNWFTLENHNKELKVLAQSYDWLLFLTDAGIAQFIDELLLHPAAKLGAARKAFLASYTGKKGVNQFTKVQMSLAADTALQTYFKSKASTIEGWFNIVVPAGKSLTVLKDELDTLKGKNWQEIHA
;
A
#
# COMPACT_ATOMS: atom_id res chain seq x y z
N MET A 1 -13.12 -19.21 16.09
CA MET A 1 -13.11 -20.42 15.21
C MET A 1 -12.03 -20.21 14.16
N SER A 2 -11.14 -21.17 13.91
CA SER A 2 -10.18 -21.05 12.80
C SER A 2 -10.89 -21.42 11.50
N TYR A 3 -11.09 -20.45 10.60
CA TYR A 3 -11.51 -20.76 9.24
C TYR A 3 -10.29 -21.33 8.50
N PRO A 4 -10.34 -22.58 8.01
CA PRO A 4 -9.18 -23.25 7.42
C PRO A 4 -8.80 -22.70 6.05
N SER A 5 -9.67 -21.91 5.40
CA SER A 5 -9.30 -21.19 4.17
C SER A 5 -10.09 -19.91 3.91
N VAL A 6 -9.54 -19.02 3.07
CA VAL A 6 -10.23 -17.79 2.64
C VAL A 6 -11.49 -18.06 1.81
N ASP A 7 -11.59 -19.21 1.13
CA ASP A 7 -12.81 -19.57 0.40
C ASP A 7 -13.98 -19.88 1.34
N GLN A 8 -13.71 -20.61 2.41
CA GLN A 8 -14.72 -20.84 3.44
C GLN A 8 -15.13 -19.53 4.10
N LEU A 9 -14.17 -18.63 4.30
CA LEU A 9 -14.45 -17.30 4.81
C LEU A 9 -15.31 -16.48 3.83
N GLN A 10 -15.08 -16.58 2.52
CA GLN A 10 -15.92 -15.94 1.52
C GLN A 10 -17.36 -16.48 1.55
N LYS A 11 -17.55 -17.79 1.73
CA LYS A 11 -18.89 -18.39 1.92
C LYS A 11 -19.59 -17.84 3.15
N VAL A 12 -18.89 -17.81 4.29
CA VAL A 12 -19.43 -17.25 5.54
C VAL A 12 -19.79 -15.77 5.40
N LEU A 13 -18.96 -14.97 4.73
CA LEU A 13 -19.27 -13.57 4.45
C LEU A 13 -20.47 -13.43 3.51
N THR A 14 -20.57 -14.29 2.51
CA THR A 14 -21.70 -14.34 1.57
C THR A 14 -23.01 -14.56 2.32
N GLU A 15 -23.05 -15.52 3.24
CA GLU A 15 -24.24 -15.87 4.02
C GLU A 15 -24.54 -14.87 5.14
N LYS A 16 -23.53 -14.45 5.90
CA LYS A 16 -23.74 -13.66 7.12
C LYS A 16 -23.74 -12.16 6.90
N VAL A 17 -22.98 -11.67 5.92
CA VAL A 17 -22.76 -10.23 5.72
C VAL A 17 -23.39 -9.73 4.44
N PHE A 18 -23.27 -10.47 3.32
CA PHE A 18 -23.66 -10.02 1.99
C PHE A 18 -24.93 -10.68 1.44
N HIS A 19 -25.73 -11.35 2.27
CA HIS A 19 -26.94 -12.06 1.83
C HIS A 19 -27.97 -11.15 1.14
N TYR A 20 -27.95 -9.84 1.44
CA TYR A 20 -28.84 -8.85 0.81
C TYR A 20 -28.41 -8.48 -0.62
N ALA A 21 -27.17 -8.77 -1.02
CA ALA A 21 -26.62 -8.30 -2.29
C ALA A 21 -27.05 -9.23 -3.44
N LYS A 22 -27.42 -8.62 -4.59
CA LYS A 22 -27.81 -9.34 -5.81
C LYS A 22 -26.74 -10.34 -6.30
N ASP A 23 -25.46 -9.99 -6.13
CA ASP A 23 -24.32 -10.87 -6.38
C ASP A 23 -23.44 -10.90 -5.12
N SER A 24 -23.90 -11.67 -4.14
CA SER A 24 -23.33 -11.76 -2.79
C SER A 24 -21.92 -12.34 -2.78
N LYS A 25 -21.63 -13.33 -3.63
CA LYS A 25 -20.27 -13.90 -3.80
C LYS A 25 -19.28 -12.86 -4.30
N LYS A 26 -19.65 -12.06 -5.32
CA LYS A 26 -18.80 -10.97 -5.83
C LYS A 26 -18.61 -9.84 -4.82
N ALA A 27 -19.65 -9.50 -4.06
CA ALA A 27 -19.57 -8.50 -3.00
C ALA A 27 -18.58 -8.93 -1.90
N ALA A 28 -18.71 -10.18 -1.41
CA ALA A 28 -17.77 -10.77 -0.47
C ALA A 28 -16.34 -10.81 -1.03
N GLY A 29 -16.18 -11.18 -2.31
CA GLY A 29 -14.88 -11.22 -2.96
C GLY A 29 -14.18 -9.86 -3.07
N ARG A 30 -14.94 -8.79 -3.39
CA ARG A 30 -14.42 -7.41 -3.39
C ARG A 30 -14.03 -6.95 -2.00
N ALA A 31 -14.83 -7.30 -0.99
CA ALA A 31 -14.52 -6.95 0.39
C ALA A 31 -13.23 -7.59 0.88
N LEU A 32 -12.97 -8.84 0.52
CA LEU A 32 -11.70 -9.51 0.81
C LEU A 32 -10.51 -8.77 0.19
N GLY A 33 -10.63 -8.32 -1.06
CA GLY A 33 -9.61 -7.47 -1.70
C GLY A 33 -9.36 -6.17 -0.93
N THR A 34 -10.42 -5.46 -0.55
CA THR A 34 -10.31 -4.25 0.29
C THR A 34 -9.64 -4.54 1.63
N LEU A 35 -9.92 -5.69 2.26
CA LEU A 35 -9.31 -6.04 3.54
C LEU A 35 -7.81 -6.32 3.42
N VAL A 36 -7.33 -6.92 2.31
CA VAL A 36 -5.89 -7.03 2.03
C VAL A 36 -5.26 -5.64 1.93
N GLU A 37 -5.88 -4.73 1.19
CA GLU A 37 -5.40 -3.34 1.06
C GLU A 37 -5.34 -2.64 2.43
N ILE A 38 -6.37 -2.79 3.26
CA ILE A 38 -6.44 -2.21 4.61
C ILE A 38 -5.36 -2.80 5.52
N ILE A 39 -5.16 -4.13 5.51
CA ILE A 39 -4.11 -4.78 6.29
C ILE A 39 -2.74 -4.21 5.91
N THR A 40 -2.45 -4.10 4.60
CA THR A 40 -1.19 -3.52 4.12
C THR A 40 -1.03 -2.07 4.56
N PHE A 41 -2.05 -1.23 4.36
CA PHE A 41 -1.97 0.18 4.70
C PHE A 41 -1.73 0.41 6.20
N TYR A 42 -2.48 -0.25 7.08
CA TYR A 42 -2.30 -0.07 8.52
C TYR A 42 -1.04 -0.75 9.05
N SER A 43 -0.50 -1.75 8.36
CA SER A 43 0.86 -2.25 8.63
C SER A 43 1.90 -1.18 8.33
N LEU A 44 1.83 -0.52 7.16
CA LEU A 44 2.70 0.62 6.82
C LEU A 44 2.59 1.78 7.82
N LYS A 45 1.36 2.12 8.27
CA LYS A 45 1.17 3.12 9.34
C LYS A 45 1.85 2.69 10.64
N ALA A 46 1.67 1.43 11.05
CA ALA A 46 2.26 0.89 12.27
C ALA A 46 3.80 0.85 12.21
N TRP A 47 4.39 0.73 11.01
CA TRP A 47 5.84 0.83 10.78
C TRP A 47 6.33 2.29 10.68
N GLY A 48 5.45 3.28 10.87
CA GLY A 48 5.84 4.70 10.83
C GLY A 48 6.11 5.22 9.42
N LEU A 49 5.54 4.60 8.39
CA LEU A 49 5.70 4.99 6.98
C LEU A 49 4.54 5.85 6.45
N GLU A 50 3.53 6.17 7.28
CA GLU A 50 2.34 6.94 6.86
C GLU A 50 2.68 8.21 6.07
N ARG A 51 3.65 9.00 6.55
CA ARG A 51 4.07 10.27 5.94
C ARG A 51 4.83 10.12 4.63
N ASN A 52 5.18 8.89 4.26
CA ASN A 52 5.83 8.54 2.99
C ASN A 52 4.81 7.98 1.99
N VAL A 53 3.64 7.53 2.43
CA VAL A 53 2.66 6.87 1.56
C VAL A 53 1.95 7.88 0.66
N ALA A 54 1.90 7.57 -0.64
CA ALA A 54 0.91 8.04 -1.59
C ALA A 54 0.10 6.84 -2.11
N ILE A 55 -1.20 7.06 -2.38
CA ILE A 55 -2.17 6.02 -2.75
C ILE A 55 -2.59 6.23 -4.20
N GLU A 56 -2.57 5.17 -5.01
CA GLU A 56 -3.02 5.20 -6.41
C GLU A 56 -2.34 6.30 -7.25
N LYS A 57 -1.05 6.56 -6.99
CA LYS A 57 -0.26 7.56 -7.73
C LYS A 57 0.28 6.91 -9.02
N PRO A 58 0.20 7.60 -10.18
CA PRO A 58 0.84 7.13 -11.40
C PRO A 58 2.36 7.05 -11.24
N LEU A 59 2.94 5.94 -11.68
CA LEU A 59 4.38 5.67 -11.68
C LEU A 59 4.81 5.28 -13.11
N PRO A 60 5.74 6.04 -13.73
CA PRO A 60 6.29 5.67 -15.03
C PRO A 60 7.20 4.44 -14.96
N GLU A 61 7.35 3.76 -16.08
CA GLU A 61 8.37 2.73 -16.25
C GLU A 61 9.78 3.34 -16.25
N PHE A 62 10.77 2.56 -15.81
CA PHE A 62 12.16 2.97 -15.82
C PHE A 62 12.61 3.25 -17.26
N GLY A 63 12.98 4.51 -17.50
CA GLY A 63 13.45 4.98 -18.80
C GLY A 63 12.35 5.28 -19.81
N ASN A 64 11.07 5.21 -19.43
CA ASN A 64 9.95 5.49 -20.32
C ASN A 64 8.79 6.17 -19.58
N ASP A 65 8.78 7.50 -19.60
CA ASP A 65 7.80 8.31 -18.88
C ASP A 65 6.39 8.31 -19.53
N ASP A 66 6.28 7.85 -20.78
CA ASP A 66 5.00 7.75 -21.51
C ASP A 66 4.15 6.56 -21.04
N ILE A 67 4.77 5.53 -20.46
CA ILE A 67 4.08 4.35 -19.95
C ILE A 67 3.96 4.47 -18.44
N THR A 68 2.73 4.73 -17.96
CA THR A 68 2.45 4.94 -16.53
C THR A 68 1.48 3.92 -15.97
N HIS A 69 1.70 3.55 -14.71
CA HIS A 69 0.91 2.57 -13.97
C HIS A 69 0.42 3.16 -12.66
N ASN A 70 -0.85 2.95 -12.29
CA ASN A 70 -1.33 3.31 -10.97
C ASN A 70 -0.97 2.20 -9.99
N VAL A 71 -0.06 2.48 -9.07
CA VAL A 71 0.33 1.52 -8.02
C VAL A 71 -0.53 1.67 -6.78
N GLU A 72 -0.81 0.57 -6.07
CA GLU A 72 -1.67 0.65 -4.88
C GLU A 72 -1.13 1.60 -3.80
N TYR A 73 0.13 1.40 -3.39
CA TYR A 73 0.86 2.32 -2.53
C TYR A 73 2.26 2.57 -3.07
N SER A 74 2.71 3.81 -2.96
CA SER A 74 4.09 4.21 -3.23
C SER A 74 4.64 4.95 -2.02
N LEU A 75 5.89 4.67 -1.66
CA LEU A 75 6.58 5.29 -0.54
C LEU A 75 7.61 6.28 -1.06
N HIS A 76 7.40 7.55 -0.73
CA HIS A 76 8.17 8.67 -1.26
C HIS A 76 9.04 9.29 -0.17
N PRO A 77 10.23 9.81 -0.53
CA PRO A 77 10.96 10.71 0.35
C PRO A 77 10.07 11.87 0.78
N SER A 78 9.98 12.10 2.09
CA SER A 78 9.03 13.03 2.68
C SER A 78 9.75 14.07 3.51
N THR A 79 9.45 15.34 3.29
CA THR A 79 9.98 16.48 4.05
C THR A 79 8.82 17.21 4.71
N PRO A 80 8.71 17.23 6.05
CA PRO A 80 7.70 18.02 6.74
C PRO A 80 7.80 19.50 6.33
N LEU A 81 6.65 20.13 6.04
CA LEU A 81 6.59 21.56 5.71
C LEU A 81 6.00 22.37 6.85
N VAL A 82 4.78 22.04 7.25
CA VAL A 82 4.02 22.84 8.21
C VAL A 82 3.05 21.96 9.00
N THR A 83 2.77 22.39 10.22
CA THR A 83 1.69 21.88 11.05
C THR A 83 0.72 23.02 11.32
N VAL A 84 -0.57 22.75 11.14
CA VAL A 84 -1.63 23.76 11.21
C VAL A 84 -2.71 23.29 12.17
N ASP A 85 -3.00 24.13 13.15
CA ASP A 85 -4.15 23.97 14.03
C ASP A 85 -5.40 24.57 13.37
N PHE A 86 -6.55 23.91 13.54
CA PHE A 86 -7.83 24.35 13.00
C PHE A 86 -8.96 24.16 14.00
N ASN A 87 -9.95 25.06 13.95
CA ASN A 87 -11.21 24.86 14.65
C ASN A 87 -12.08 23.88 13.87
N ARG A 88 -12.80 23.01 14.58
CA ARG A 88 -13.70 22.03 13.98
C ARG A 88 -14.80 22.65 13.12
N ASP A 89 -15.22 23.88 13.44
CA ASP A 89 -16.17 24.66 12.64
C ASP A 89 -15.62 25.04 11.25
N ASN A 90 -14.32 24.87 11.03
CA ASN A 90 -13.68 25.08 9.73
C ASN A 90 -13.79 23.88 8.79
N LEU A 91 -14.45 22.78 9.20
CA LEU A 91 -14.70 21.64 8.32
C LEU A 91 -15.55 22.05 7.09
N PRO A 92 -15.37 21.39 5.93
CA PRO A 92 -14.36 20.37 5.67
C PRO A 92 -12.97 20.99 5.48
N ILE A 93 -11.90 20.27 5.81
CA ILE A 93 -10.53 20.70 5.50
C ILE A 93 -10.21 20.28 4.07
N THR A 94 -10.44 21.17 3.10
CA THR A 94 -10.22 20.91 1.68
C THR A 94 -8.77 21.16 1.26
N ALA A 95 -8.30 20.50 0.21
CA ALA A 95 -7.00 20.80 -0.39
C ALA A 95 -6.86 22.29 -0.76
N ARG A 96 -7.94 22.94 -1.22
CA ARG A 96 -7.96 24.40 -1.47
C ARG A 96 -7.79 25.25 -0.21
N LYS A 97 -8.34 24.84 0.94
CA LYS A 97 -8.11 25.54 2.22
C LYS A 97 -6.67 25.35 2.67
N ILE A 98 -6.13 24.13 2.52
CA ILE A 98 -4.74 23.83 2.84
C ILE A 98 -3.79 24.65 1.94
N ALA A 99 -3.98 24.67 0.62
CA ALA A 99 -3.12 25.39 -0.31
C ALA A 99 -3.05 26.92 -0.11
N LYS A 100 -3.96 27.50 0.70
CA LYS A 100 -3.97 28.94 1.03
C LYS A 100 -3.09 29.29 2.24
N GLN A 101 -2.46 28.32 2.89
CA GLN A 101 -1.60 28.61 4.03
C GLN A 101 -0.39 29.46 3.59
N PRO A 102 0.03 30.46 4.40
CA PRO A 102 1.11 31.38 4.04
C PRO A 102 2.42 30.69 3.66
N GLU A 103 2.72 29.56 4.29
CA GLU A 103 3.91 28.74 4.07
C GLU A 103 4.00 28.22 2.62
N PHE A 104 2.89 28.19 1.90
CA PHE A 104 2.83 27.75 0.51
C PHE A 104 2.92 28.88 -0.52
N ALA A 105 2.90 30.15 -0.08
CA ALA A 105 3.01 31.29 -0.98
C ALA A 105 4.34 31.29 -1.75
N ALA A 106 5.41 30.79 -1.15
CA ALA A 106 6.73 30.68 -1.76
C ALA A 106 6.88 29.51 -2.75
N LEU A 107 5.95 28.55 -2.75
CA LEU A 107 6.03 27.34 -3.58
C LEU A 107 5.52 27.54 -5.01
N SER A 108 5.02 28.74 -5.35
CA SER A 108 4.52 29.09 -6.69
C SER A 108 3.56 28.03 -7.28
N ILE A 109 2.66 27.50 -6.45
CA ILE A 109 1.78 26.38 -6.80
C ILE A 109 0.82 26.81 -7.93
N PRO A 110 0.83 26.16 -9.10
CA PRO A 110 -0.13 26.44 -10.16
C PRO A 110 -1.56 26.17 -9.68
N ALA A 111 -2.48 27.10 -9.92
CA ALA A 111 -3.85 27.00 -9.39
C ALA A 111 -4.61 25.76 -9.90
N ASP A 112 -4.29 25.30 -11.11
CA ASP A 112 -4.81 24.09 -11.76
C ASP A 112 -4.23 22.79 -11.20
N SER A 113 -3.08 22.85 -10.52
CA SER A 113 -2.47 21.69 -9.86
C SER A 113 -3.20 21.29 -8.56
N ILE A 114 -3.94 22.23 -7.95
CA ILE A 114 -4.61 22.05 -6.65
C ILE A 114 -5.78 21.07 -6.79
N LYS A 115 -5.78 20.02 -5.96
CA LYS A 115 -6.82 18.99 -5.96
C LYS A 115 -8.13 19.51 -5.35
N THR A 116 -9.22 18.83 -5.68
CA THR A 116 -10.58 19.17 -5.21
C THR A 116 -11.03 18.34 -4.01
N ASN A 117 -10.17 17.44 -3.53
CA ASN A 117 -10.48 16.55 -2.41
C ASN A 117 -10.44 17.30 -1.06
N ALA A 118 -10.84 16.57 0.00
CA ALA A 118 -10.72 17.03 1.37
C ALA A 118 -9.94 16.02 2.20
N LEU A 119 -9.05 16.54 3.06
CA LEU A 119 -8.37 15.75 4.09
C LEU A 119 -9.41 15.18 5.06
N LEU A 120 -10.31 16.03 5.55
CA LEU A 120 -11.38 15.64 6.47
C LEU A 120 -12.69 16.28 6.04
N SER A 121 -13.71 15.46 5.81
CA SER A 121 -15.06 15.94 5.46
C SER A 121 -15.85 16.42 6.69
N ASN A 122 -17.01 17.05 6.45
CA ASN A 122 -17.97 17.40 7.51
C ASN A 122 -18.47 16.17 8.27
N ASP A 123 -18.60 15.04 7.58
CA ASP A 123 -19.05 13.75 8.14
C ASP A 123 -17.90 12.97 8.80
N LEU A 124 -16.74 13.60 9.01
CA LEU A 124 -15.54 13.00 9.59
C LEU A 124 -15.04 11.78 8.81
N VAL A 125 -15.15 11.84 7.48
CA VAL A 125 -14.48 10.89 6.59
C VAL A 125 -13.09 11.46 6.27
N LEU A 126 -12.07 10.76 6.74
CA LEU A 126 -10.67 11.05 6.50
C LEU A 126 -10.28 10.53 5.11
N ARG A 127 -9.58 11.35 4.33
CA ARG A 127 -8.84 10.91 3.16
C ARG A 127 -7.40 10.60 3.58
N ASN A 128 -7.03 9.33 3.49
CA ASN A 128 -5.67 8.89 3.76
C ASN A 128 -4.71 9.46 2.71
N SER A 129 -3.51 9.87 3.14
CA SER A 129 -2.47 10.45 2.27
C SER A 129 -3.04 11.52 1.30
N CYS A 130 -3.68 12.54 1.87
CA CYS A 130 -4.48 13.48 1.10
C CYS A 130 -3.62 14.39 0.22
N SER A 131 -3.51 14.10 -1.07
CA SER A 131 -2.80 14.96 -2.02
C SER A 131 -3.47 16.31 -2.18
N VAL A 132 -2.71 17.38 -1.95
CA VAL A 132 -3.13 18.78 -1.97
C VAL A 132 -2.87 19.40 -3.34
N CYS A 133 -1.65 19.28 -3.87
CA CYS A 133 -1.27 19.81 -5.19
C CYS A 133 -0.05 19.06 -5.74
N ASP A 134 0.21 19.26 -7.03
CA ASP A 134 1.38 18.74 -7.74
C ASP A 134 2.34 19.90 -8.05
N CYS A 135 3.63 19.70 -7.83
CA CYS A 135 4.68 20.72 -7.94
C CYS A 135 5.83 20.23 -8.85
N GLY A 136 5.49 19.44 -9.88
CA GLY A 136 6.47 18.90 -10.84
C GLY A 136 7.20 17.68 -10.30
N GLU A 137 8.43 17.87 -9.80
CA GLU A 137 9.27 16.82 -9.21
C GLU A 137 8.88 16.49 -7.76
N THR A 138 7.97 17.27 -7.19
CA THR A 138 7.41 17.05 -5.85
C THR A 138 5.90 17.23 -5.87
N PHE A 139 5.24 16.81 -4.80
CA PHE A 139 3.82 17.05 -4.57
C PHE A 139 3.57 17.17 -3.07
N LEU A 140 2.47 17.84 -2.71
CA LEU A 140 2.12 18.04 -1.29
C LEU A 140 1.08 17.02 -0.86
N ASN A 141 1.31 16.37 0.28
CA ASN A 141 0.32 15.54 0.96
C ASN A 141 0.04 16.11 2.35
N ALA A 142 -1.24 16.05 2.75
CA ALA A 142 -1.69 16.41 4.08
C ALA A 142 -2.12 15.17 4.89
N TYR A 143 -1.90 15.25 6.20
CA TYR A 143 -2.13 14.19 7.17
C TYR A 143 -2.83 14.77 8.39
N LEU A 144 -3.87 14.09 8.88
CA LEU A 144 -4.53 14.48 10.11
C LEU A 144 -3.71 13.95 11.29
N ASP A 145 -3.20 14.85 12.15
CA ASP A 145 -2.37 14.47 13.30
C ASP A 145 -3.25 14.14 14.52
N ASN A 146 -4.26 14.98 14.77
CA ASN A 146 -5.25 14.76 15.81
C ASN A 146 -6.54 15.55 15.53
N LEU A 147 -7.62 15.13 16.19
CA LEU A 147 -8.87 15.86 16.24
C LEU A 147 -9.51 15.65 17.62
N ASP A 148 -9.79 16.73 18.32
CA ASP A 148 -10.55 16.76 19.55
C ASP A 148 -12.00 17.26 19.32
N LYS A 149 -12.70 17.66 20.39
CA LYS A 149 -14.09 18.14 20.31
C LYS A 149 -14.23 19.50 19.64
N LYS A 150 -13.24 20.39 19.74
CA LYS A 150 -13.27 21.79 19.30
C LYS A 150 -12.19 22.11 18.28
N THR A 151 -11.03 21.50 18.41
CA THR A 151 -9.83 21.77 17.63
C THR A 151 -9.28 20.50 17.00
N GLY A 152 -8.46 20.66 15.98
CA GLY A 152 -7.70 19.59 15.37
C GLY A 152 -6.41 20.14 14.80
N ARG A 153 -5.54 19.21 14.44
CA ARG A 153 -4.24 19.51 13.87
C ARG A 153 -4.02 18.64 12.64
N TYR A 154 -3.55 19.27 11.58
CA TYR A 154 -3.02 18.55 10.43
C TYR A 154 -1.61 19.01 10.11
N SER A 155 -0.88 18.17 9.41
CA SER A 155 0.44 18.46 8.91
C SER A 155 0.50 18.27 7.41
N VAL A 156 1.39 19.00 6.77
CA VAL A 156 1.64 18.92 5.33
C VAL A 156 3.11 18.59 5.14
N ALA A 157 3.39 17.67 4.21
CA ALA A 157 4.73 17.32 3.81
C ALA A 157 4.87 17.41 2.29
N THR A 158 6.07 17.77 1.85
CA THR A 158 6.50 17.63 0.46
C THR A 158 6.98 16.21 0.26
N LEU A 159 6.38 15.52 -0.70
CA LEU A 159 6.84 14.22 -1.18
C LEU A 159 7.53 14.41 -2.52
N ARG A 160 8.69 13.77 -2.70
CA ARG A 160 9.32 13.68 -4.04
C ARG A 160 8.49 12.77 -4.93
N ARG A 161 8.53 12.98 -6.24
CA ARG A 161 7.72 12.21 -7.20
C ARG A 161 8.21 10.78 -7.40
N ARG A 162 9.52 10.57 -7.28
CA ARG A 162 10.15 9.24 -7.38
C ARG A 162 10.09 8.54 -6.02
N PRO A 163 9.36 7.41 -5.92
CA PRO A 163 9.29 6.65 -4.69
C PRO A 163 10.58 5.85 -4.48
N PHE A 164 10.90 5.53 -3.23
CA PHE A 164 11.94 4.55 -2.90
C PHE A 164 11.39 3.13 -2.79
N ALA A 165 10.07 2.96 -2.65
CA ALA A 165 9.43 1.65 -2.66
C ALA A 165 7.97 1.70 -3.17
N ILE A 166 7.45 0.57 -3.64
CA ILE A 166 6.03 0.39 -3.97
C ILE A 166 5.46 -0.88 -3.35
N PHE A 167 4.16 -0.86 -3.09
CA PHE A 167 3.41 -2.02 -2.63
C PHE A 167 2.22 -2.27 -3.55
N GLU A 168 2.15 -3.48 -4.10
CA GLU A 168 1.00 -3.97 -4.87
C GLU A 168 0.24 -5.01 -4.06
N CYS A 169 -1.06 -4.87 -3.92
CA CYS A 169 -1.92 -5.73 -3.12
C CYS A 169 -2.86 -6.52 -4.02
N LYS A 170 -2.68 -7.85 -4.10
CA LYS A 170 -3.47 -8.68 -5.01
C LYS A 170 -4.02 -9.91 -4.31
N ARG A 171 -5.31 -10.12 -4.52
CA ARG A 171 -5.97 -11.38 -4.20
C ARG A 171 -5.63 -12.41 -5.28
N VAL A 172 -5.15 -13.60 -4.94
CA VAL A 172 -4.80 -14.65 -5.91
C VAL A 172 -5.51 -15.96 -5.57
N GLY A 173 -5.95 -16.72 -6.59
CA GLY A 173 -6.59 -18.03 -6.38
C GLY A 173 -7.90 -18.25 -7.14
N VAL A 174 -8.26 -19.54 -7.36
CA VAL A 174 -9.35 -19.98 -8.25
C VAL A 174 -10.70 -19.86 -7.56
N GLU A 175 -11.62 -19.10 -8.15
CA GLU A 175 -12.99 -19.04 -7.63
C GLU A 175 -13.71 -20.37 -7.85
N GLU A 176 -14.37 -20.87 -6.80
CA GLU A 176 -15.13 -22.12 -6.83
C GLU A 176 -16.09 -22.15 -8.05
N GLY A 177 -15.95 -23.17 -8.90
CA GLY A 177 -16.73 -23.37 -10.13
C GLY A 177 -16.04 -22.94 -11.44
N MET A 178 -14.85 -22.34 -11.41
CA MET A 178 -14.12 -21.92 -12.61
C MET A 178 -12.99 -22.88 -13.00
N ARG A 179 -12.92 -23.27 -14.28
CA ARG A 179 -11.86 -24.15 -14.86
C ARG A 179 -10.68 -23.40 -15.49
N LYS A 180 -10.85 -22.13 -15.86
CA LYS A 180 -9.78 -21.26 -16.40
C LYS A 180 -9.22 -20.38 -15.29
N GLY A 181 -7.93 -20.05 -15.39
CA GLY A 181 -7.24 -19.16 -14.44
C GLY A 181 -8.10 -17.93 -14.11
N PRO A 182 -8.30 -17.62 -12.82
CA PRO A 182 -9.25 -16.61 -12.39
C PRO A 182 -8.80 -15.22 -12.86
N GLN A 183 -9.72 -14.30 -13.20
CA GLN A 183 -9.35 -12.92 -13.58
C GLN A 183 -8.45 -12.21 -12.54
N THR A 184 -8.45 -12.70 -11.30
CA THR A 184 -7.58 -12.24 -10.21
C THR A 184 -6.10 -12.52 -10.47
N ILE A 185 -5.74 -13.65 -11.09
CA ILE A 185 -4.33 -13.94 -11.37
C ILE A 185 -3.78 -13.06 -12.48
N GLU A 186 -4.59 -12.74 -13.49
CA GLU A 186 -4.19 -11.82 -14.55
C GLU A 186 -3.95 -10.41 -14.00
N LYS A 187 -4.76 -9.96 -13.03
CA LYS A 187 -4.49 -8.71 -12.30
C LYS A 187 -3.21 -8.77 -11.47
N ALA A 188 -2.91 -9.92 -10.86
CA ALA A 188 -1.64 -10.08 -10.13
C ALA A 188 -0.44 -10.06 -11.08
N LYS A 189 -0.55 -10.66 -12.27
CA LYS A 189 0.47 -10.59 -13.32
C LYS A 189 0.69 -9.17 -13.83
N GLN A 190 -0.36 -8.34 -13.92
CA GLN A 190 -0.23 -6.92 -14.24
C GLN A 190 0.62 -6.20 -13.18
N GLY A 191 0.33 -6.39 -11.89
CA GLY A 191 1.18 -5.84 -10.82
C GLY A 191 2.63 -6.35 -10.88
N ALA A 192 2.82 -7.64 -11.20
CA ALA A 192 4.12 -8.24 -11.41
C ALA A 192 4.87 -7.71 -12.65
N TYR A 193 4.16 -7.26 -13.68
CA TYR A 193 4.75 -6.55 -14.80
C TYR A 193 5.28 -5.19 -14.35
N VAL A 194 4.46 -4.41 -13.64
CA VAL A 194 4.87 -3.10 -13.08
C VAL A 194 6.11 -3.24 -12.21
N ALA A 195 6.14 -4.22 -11.30
CA ALA A 195 7.30 -4.46 -10.43
C ALA A 195 8.61 -4.71 -11.20
N ARG A 196 8.55 -5.29 -12.39
CA ARG A 196 9.74 -5.53 -13.22
C ARG A 196 10.21 -4.30 -13.97
N THR A 197 9.32 -3.37 -14.28
CA THR A 197 9.61 -2.27 -15.21
C THR A 197 9.91 -0.95 -14.52
N VAL A 198 9.50 -0.73 -13.28
CA VAL A 198 9.61 0.62 -12.65
C VAL A 198 10.97 0.93 -12.02
N SER A 199 11.75 -0.09 -11.63
CA SER A 199 13.02 0.09 -10.91
C SER A 199 14.22 0.09 -11.87
N ALA A 200 15.26 0.87 -11.56
CA ALA A 200 16.53 0.81 -12.31
C ALA A 200 17.27 -0.52 -12.14
N LEU A 201 17.07 -1.22 -11.02
CA LEU A 201 17.64 -2.55 -10.80
C LEU A 201 16.80 -3.60 -11.54
N GLN A 202 17.34 -4.11 -12.64
CA GLN A 202 16.66 -5.05 -13.54
C GLN A 202 17.02 -6.50 -13.20
N LYS A 203 16.02 -7.40 -13.27
CA LYS A 203 16.17 -8.85 -13.05
C LYS A 203 16.47 -9.58 -14.36
N ILE A 204 17.51 -10.41 -14.35
CA ILE A 204 17.86 -11.30 -15.46
C ILE A 204 18.02 -12.74 -14.98
N ARG A 205 17.50 -13.70 -15.76
CA ARG A 205 17.73 -15.13 -15.50
C ARG A 205 19.09 -15.52 -16.06
N LEU A 206 19.96 -16.08 -15.22
CA LEU A 206 21.25 -16.62 -15.67
C LEU A 206 21.08 -18.06 -16.20
N THR A 207 22.08 -18.55 -16.93
CA THR A 207 22.05 -19.88 -17.57
C THR A 207 22.01 -21.03 -16.57
N ASP A 208 22.48 -20.81 -15.34
CA ASP A 208 22.38 -21.75 -14.22
C ASP A 208 21.02 -21.73 -13.51
N GLY A 209 20.09 -20.87 -13.96
CA GLY A 209 18.76 -20.69 -13.40
C GLY A 209 18.69 -19.69 -12.25
N SER A 210 19.81 -19.20 -11.74
CA SER A 210 19.86 -18.17 -10.70
C SER A 210 19.38 -16.80 -11.21
N MET A 211 19.14 -15.86 -10.29
CA MET A 211 18.71 -14.51 -10.63
C MET A 211 19.88 -13.54 -10.54
N GLY A 212 20.24 -12.94 -11.69
CA GLY A 212 21.16 -11.83 -11.77
C GLY A 212 20.43 -10.48 -11.66
N GLY A 213 21.14 -9.48 -11.16
CA GLY A 213 20.76 -8.08 -11.21
C GLY A 213 21.64 -7.29 -12.17
N LEU A 214 21.07 -6.25 -12.75
CA LEU A 214 21.76 -5.30 -13.62
C LEU A 214 21.27 -3.88 -13.33
N ILE A 215 22.20 -2.94 -13.19
CA ILE A 215 21.91 -1.51 -13.17
C ILE A 215 22.87 -0.79 -14.11
N GLN A 216 22.33 0.14 -14.92
CA GLN A 216 23.13 0.96 -15.82
C GLN A 216 23.60 2.23 -15.10
N LYS A 217 24.90 2.47 -15.15
CA LYS A 217 25.53 3.70 -14.64
C LYS A 217 25.40 4.84 -15.64
N ARG A 218 25.60 6.08 -15.18
CA ARG A 218 25.55 7.30 -15.99
C ARG A 218 26.61 7.32 -17.09
N ASP A 219 27.75 6.68 -16.87
CA ASP A 219 28.81 6.52 -17.88
C ASP A 219 28.48 5.47 -18.96
N GLY A 220 27.31 4.83 -18.86
CA GLY A 220 26.83 3.79 -19.78
C GLY A 220 27.33 2.39 -19.44
N SER A 221 28.23 2.23 -18.46
CA SER A 221 28.67 0.94 -17.97
C SER A 221 27.58 0.26 -17.15
N PHE A 222 27.77 -1.03 -16.86
CA PHE A 222 26.83 -1.82 -16.10
C PHE A 222 27.46 -2.35 -14.83
N TRP A 223 26.73 -2.23 -13.72
CA TRP A 223 27.00 -3.03 -12.53
C TRP A 223 26.03 -4.20 -12.51
N HIS A 224 26.59 -5.42 -12.45
CA HIS A 224 25.82 -6.66 -12.44
C HIS A 224 26.37 -7.67 -11.42
N GLY A 225 25.57 -8.68 -11.08
CA GLY A 225 25.89 -9.64 -10.03
C GLY A 225 24.68 -10.44 -9.59
N ASP A 226 24.78 -11.12 -8.45
CA ASP A 226 23.62 -11.76 -7.80
C ASP A 226 22.57 -10.71 -7.44
N TYR A 227 21.32 -10.97 -7.80
CA TYR A 227 20.25 -9.97 -7.67
C TYR A 227 20.07 -9.48 -6.22
N TYR A 228 20.00 -10.39 -5.26
CA TYR A 228 19.68 -10.03 -3.87
C TYR A 228 20.89 -9.42 -3.16
N LYS A 229 22.12 -9.81 -3.53
CA LYS A 229 23.32 -9.12 -3.05
C LYS A 229 23.38 -7.69 -3.56
N LEU A 230 23.19 -7.47 -4.87
CA LEU A 230 23.15 -6.12 -5.45
C LEU A 230 22.06 -5.26 -4.83
N MET A 231 20.86 -5.80 -4.65
CA MET A 231 19.77 -5.08 -4.00
C MET A 231 20.15 -4.62 -2.59
N ALA A 232 20.74 -5.51 -1.77
CA ALA A 232 21.20 -5.18 -0.43
C ALA A 232 22.32 -4.14 -0.43
N GLU A 233 23.28 -4.24 -1.37
CA GLU A 233 24.36 -3.27 -1.56
C GLU A 233 23.81 -1.89 -1.94
N ILE A 234 22.85 -1.81 -2.87
CA ILE A 234 22.21 -0.56 -3.27
C ILE A 234 21.50 0.08 -2.07
N ILE A 235 20.68 -0.69 -1.34
CA ILE A 235 19.96 -0.22 -0.15
C ILE A 235 20.94 0.27 0.93
N ALA A 236 22.08 -0.40 1.11
CA ALA A 236 23.10 0.02 2.08
C ALA A 236 23.94 1.22 1.61
N SER A 237 24.04 1.45 0.29
CA SER A 237 24.87 2.51 -0.29
C SER A 237 24.35 3.92 0.00
N GLY A 238 25.21 4.92 -0.17
CA GLY A 238 24.82 6.34 -0.29
C GLY A 238 24.95 6.87 -1.72
N ASP A 239 25.19 5.99 -2.70
CA ASP A 239 25.55 6.37 -4.06
C ASP A 239 24.32 6.87 -4.85
N PRO A 240 24.27 8.17 -5.23
CA PRO A 240 23.17 8.71 -6.03
C PRO A 240 22.96 8.00 -7.35
N GLU A 241 24.03 7.48 -7.98
CA GLU A 241 23.96 6.79 -9.25
C GLU A 241 23.11 5.51 -9.15
N LEU A 242 23.26 4.77 -8.05
CA LEU A 242 22.51 3.55 -7.80
C LEU A 242 21.10 3.81 -7.29
N LEU A 243 20.94 4.83 -6.44
CA LEU A 243 19.70 5.05 -5.69
C LEU A 243 18.67 5.91 -6.41
N SER A 244 19.10 6.87 -7.25
CA SER A 244 18.23 7.91 -7.81
C SER A 244 17.05 7.41 -8.65
N ARG A 245 17.14 6.16 -9.11
CA ARG A 245 16.10 5.47 -9.88
C ARG A 245 15.81 4.06 -9.38
N PHE A 246 16.37 3.68 -8.24
CA PHE A 246 16.06 2.41 -7.59
C PHE A 246 14.72 2.51 -6.86
N ILE A 247 13.85 1.52 -7.09
CA ILE A 247 12.56 1.38 -6.41
C ILE A 247 12.49 -0.05 -5.88
N LEU A 248 12.32 -0.20 -4.56
CA LEU A 248 12.07 -1.50 -3.95
C LEU A 248 10.61 -1.93 -4.20
N THR A 249 10.40 -3.08 -4.82
CA THR A 249 9.08 -3.55 -5.22
C THR A 249 8.55 -4.64 -4.29
N VAL A 250 7.41 -4.39 -3.64
CA VAL A 250 6.79 -5.32 -2.69
C VAL A 250 5.42 -5.78 -3.19
N GLY A 251 5.24 -7.09 -3.36
CA GLY A 251 3.94 -7.69 -3.62
C GLY A 251 3.34 -8.22 -2.32
N VAL A 252 2.07 -7.95 -2.06
CA VAL A 252 1.30 -8.54 -0.96
C VAL A 252 0.15 -9.34 -1.55
N VAL A 253 0.20 -10.66 -1.38
CA VAL A 253 -0.78 -11.57 -1.96
C VAL A 253 -1.51 -12.41 -0.91
N SER A 254 -2.82 -12.61 -1.08
CA SER A 254 -3.62 -13.53 -0.26
C SER A 254 -4.19 -14.66 -1.11
N ASN A 255 -4.25 -15.87 -0.55
CA ASN A 255 -4.72 -17.06 -1.27
C ASN A 255 -6.24 -17.25 -1.21
N HIS A 256 -6.77 -17.79 -2.29
CA HIS A 256 -8.12 -18.34 -2.43
C HIS A 256 -7.99 -19.74 -3.04
N GLY A 257 -8.48 -20.77 -2.36
CA GLY A 257 -8.47 -22.14 -2.89
C GLY A 257 -7.16 -22.92 -2.74
N ASN A 258 -6.45 -22.75 -1.63
CA ASN A 258 -5.28 -23.58 -1.27
C ASN A 258 -4.17 -23.62 -2.35
N TRP A 259 -3.92 -22.49 -3.03
CA TRP A 259 -2.86 -22.36 -4.03
C TRP A 259 -1.44 -22.30 -3.46
N PHE A 260 -1.31 -22.13 -2.15
CA PHE A 260 -0.04 -21.87 -1.49
C PHE A 260 0.40 -23.04 -0.63
N THR A 261 1.59 -23.55 -0.92
CA THR A 261 2.44 -24.24 0.04
C THR A 261 3.84 -23.65 -0.13
N LEU A 262 4.53 -23.34 0.97
CA LEU A 262 5.91 -22.82 0.94
C LEU A 262 6.86 -23.78 0.19
N GLU A 263 6.55 -25.07 0.20
CA GLU A 263 7.38 -26.13 -0.36
C GLU A 263 7.15 -26.37 -1.86
N ASN A 264 5.96 -26.08 -2.39
CA ASN A 264 5.62 -26.32 -3.78
C ASN A 264 4.87 -25.13 -4.40
N HIS A 265 5.63 -24.18 -4.94
CA HIS A 265 5.07 -23.06 -5.68
C HIS A 265 4.47 -23.52 -7.02
N ASN A 266 3.18 -23.25 -7.22
CA ASN A 266 2.59 -23.36 -8.55
C ASN A 266 3.25 -22.34 -9.51
N LYS A 267 3.06 -22.54 -10.82
CA LYS A 267 3.69 -21.71 -11.87
C LYS A 267 3.43 -20.21 -11.70
N GLU A 268 2.26 -19.86 -11.18
CA GLU A 268 1.82 -18.48 -11.05
C GLU A 268 2.49 -17.77 -9.88
N LEU A 269 2.60 -18.45 -8.74
CA LEU A 269 3.39 -17.95 -7.61
C LEU A 269 4.87 -17.83 -7.97
N LYS A 270 5.40 -18.75 -8.79
CA LYS A 270 6.76 -18.62 -9.35
C LYS A 270 6.90 -17.36 -10.21
N VAL A 271 5.92 -17.04 -11.05
CA VAL A 271 5.92 -15.79 -11.84
C VAL A 271 5.96 -14.57 -10.92
N LEU A 272 5.09 -14.51 -9.90
CA LEU A 272 5.06 -13.37 -8.97
C LEU A 272 6.36 -13.26 -8.17
N ALA A 273 6.87 -14.37 -7.64
CA ALA A 273 8.11 -14.41 -6.86
C ALA A 273 9.35 -13.99 -7.68
N GLN A 274 9.31 -14.16 -9.00
CA GLN A 274 10.38 -13.72 -9.89
C GLN A 274 10.25 -12.24 -10.28
N SER A 275 9.05 -11.66 -10.14
CA SER A 275 8.79 -10.27 -10.48
C SER A 275 9.14 -9.31 -9.34
N TYR A 276 8.63 -9.56 -8.14
CA TYR A 276 8.81 -8.66 -6.99
C TYR A 276 10.14 -8.88 -6.26
N ASP A 277 10.66 -7.84 -5.63
CA ASP A 277 11.87 -7.91 -4.81
C ASP A 277 11.55 -8.57 -3.47
N TRP A 278 10.38 -8.20 -2.95
CA TRP A 278 9.72 -8.86 -1.84
C TRP A 278 8.34 -9.34 -2.24
N LEU A 279 8.03 -10.61 -1.98
CA LEU A 279 6.68 -11.13 -2.12
C LEU A 279 6.22 -11.67 -0.77
N LEU A 280 5.27 -10.95 -0.18
CA LEU A 280 4.64 -11.29 1.08
C LEU A 280 3.36 -12.05 0.80
N PHE A 281 3.19 -13.18 1.48
CA PHE A 281 1.98 -13.97 1.43
C PHE A 281 1.19 -13.78 2.73
N LEU A 282 0.04 -13.11 2.64
CA LEU A 282 -0.90 -12.98 3.74
C LEU A 282 -1.62 -14.33 3.94
N THR A 283 -1.34 -14.96 5.07
CA THR A 283 -1.86 -16.29 5.41
C THR A 283 -3.37 -16.29 5.57
N ASP A 284 -3.99 -17.41 5.21
CA ASP A 284 -5.42 -17.68 5.44
C ASP A 284 -5.77 -17.50 6.93
N ALA A 285 -4.90 -17.93 7.84
CA ALA A 285 -5.08 -17.74 9.28
C ALA A 285 -5.09 -16.26 9.68
N GLY A 286 -4.15 -15.45 9.16
CA GLY A 286 -4.06 -14.04 9.47
C GLY A 286 -5.24 -13.22 8.97
N ILE A 287 -5.63 -13.41 7.71
CA ILE A 287 -6.81 -12.72 7.16
C ILE A 287 -8.11 -13.20 7.81
N ALA A 288 -8.23 -14.50 8.12
CA ALA A 288 -9.37 -15.04 8.85
C ALA A 288 -9.47 -14.46 10.26
N GLN A 289 -8.36 -14.36 10.98
CA GLN A 289 -8.33 -13.74 12.29
C GLN A 289 -8.83 -12.30 12.23
N PHE A 290 -8.33 -11.49 11.29
CA PHE A 290 -8.77 -10.09 11.16
C PHE A 290 -10.26 -9.98 10.87
N ILE A 291 -10.78 -10.81 9.97
CA ILE A 291 -12.19 -10.80 9.59
C ILE A 291 -13.08 -11.31 10.72
N ASP A 292 -12.64 -12.31 11.46
CA ASP A 292 -13.35 -12.82 12.62
C ASP A 292 -13.54 -11.69 13.64
N GLU A 293 -12.43 -11.03 14.03
CA GLU A 293 -12.42 -9.95 15.00
C GLU A 293 -13.08 -8.65 14.50
N LEU A 294 -13.19 -8.44 13.18
CA LEU A 294 -13.86 -7.28 12.60
C LEU A 294 -15.37 -7.50 12.38
N LEU A 295 -15.78 -8.66 11.89
CA LEU A 295 -17.12 -8.87 11.32
C LEU A 295 -17.94 -9.96 12.01
N LEU A 296 -17.32 -11.10 12.32
CA LEU A 296 -18.03 -12.33 12.72
C LEU A 296 -18.18 -12.46 14.24
N HIS A 297 -17.09 -12.25 14.97
CA HIS A 297 -17.02 -12.20 16.43
C HIS A 297 -16.32 -10.89 16.84
N PRO A 298 -17.02 -9.76 16.70
CA PRO A 298 -16.37 -8.47 16.68
C PRO A 298 -15.72 -8.11 18.02
N ALA A 299 -14.42 -7.84 17.98
CA ALA A 299 -13.69 -7.31 19.11
C ALA A 299 -14.22 -5.90 19.43
N ALA A 300 -14.44 -5.61 20.72
CA ALA A 300 -14.99 -4.32 21.16
C ALA A 300 -14.20 -3.11 20.61
N LYS A 301 -12.86 -3.24 20.56
CA LYS A 301 -11.97 -2.21 20.03
C LYS A 301 -12.14 -1.92 18.53
N LEU A 302 -12.69 -2.87 17.76
CA LEU A 302 -12.94 -2.73 16.32
C LEU A 302 -14.38 -2.32 16.00
N GLY A 303 -15.22 -1.99 16.99
CA GLY A 303 -16.63 -1.65 16.76
C GLY A 303 -16.85 -0.50 15.77
N ALA A 304 -16.03 0.55 15.84
CA ALA A 304 -16.08 1.67 14.89
C ALA A 304 -15.67 1.25 13.47
N ALA A 305 -14.63 0.43 13.34
CA ALA A 305 -14.17 -0.13 12.07
C ALA A 305 -15.25 -1.00 11.42
N ARG A 306 -15.89 -1.87 12.21
CA ARG A 306 -17.02 -2.70 11.76
C ARG A 306 -18.18 -1.84 11.26
N LYS A 307 -18.55 -0.79 11.99
CA LYS A 307 -19.63 0.12 11.60
C LYS A 307 -19.33 0.79 10.26
N ALA A 308 -18.12 1.30 10.08
CA ALA A 308 -17.70 1.92 8.83
C ALA A 308 -17.66 0.92 7.66
N PHE A 309 -17.19 -0.30 7.90
CA PHE A 309 -17.24 -1.39 6.92
C PHE A 309 -18.68 -1.65 6.46
N LEU A 310 -19.59 -1.96 7.39
CA LEU A 310 -20.98 -2.29 7.06
C LEU A 310 -21.70 -1.13 6.35
N ALA A 311 -21.42 0.11 6.75
CA ALA A 311 -21.98 1.29 6.10
C ALA A 311 -21.44 1.55 4.67
N SER A 312 -20.25 1.05 4.36
CA SER A 312 -19.67 1.13 3.01
C SER A 312 -20.30 0.09 2.06
N TYR A 313 -20.74 -1.04 2.59
CA TYR A 313 -21.43 -2.08 1.82
C TYR A 313 -22.94 -1.99 2.01
N THR A 314 -23.57 -0.99 1.38
CA THR A 314 -25.04 -0.80 1.39
C THR A 314 -25.66 -0.82 -0.01
N GLY A 315 -24.85 -1.00 -1.06
CA GLY A 315 -25.27 -0.94 -2.46
C GLY A 315 -25.48 0.49 -3.01
N LYS A 316 -25.41 1.51 -2.16
CA LYS A 316 -25.47 2.92 -2.58
C LYS A 316 -24.10 3.42 -3.03
N LYS A 317 -24.06 4.22 -4.10
CA LYS A 317 -22.81 4.88 -4.54
C LYS A 317 -22.45 6.05 -3.61
N GLY A 318 -21.16 6.31 -3.42
CA GLY A 318 -20.66 7.51 -2.74
C GLY A 318 -20.67 7.49 -1.20
N VAL A 319 -21.02 6.36 -0.58
CA VAL A 319 -21.06 6.20 0.90
C VAL A 319 -19.86 5.44 1.46
N ASN A 320 -18.84 5.19 0.65
CA ASN A 320 -17.68 4.41 1.05
C ASN A 320 -16.83 5.18 2.07
N GLN A 321 -16.68 4.59 3.25
CA GLN A 321 -15.91 5.12 4.37
C GLN A 321 -15.03 4.04 5.03
N PHE A 322 -14.73 2.98 4.28
CA PHE A 322 -13.85 1.89 4.68
C PHE A 322 -13.07 1.40 3.46
N THR A 323 -12.12 2.21 3.01
CA THR A 323 -11.26 1.94 1.86
C THR A 323 -9.86 2.46 2.15
N LYS A 324 -8.86 2.06 1.35
CA LYS A 324 -7.52 2.61 1.47
C LYS A 324 -7.48 4.13 1.28
N VAL A 325 -8.30 4.68 0.38
CA VAL A 325 -8.34 6.13 0.08
C VAL A 325 -9.13 6.92 1.12
N GLN A 326 -10.25 6.38 1.58
CA GLN A 326 -11.18 7.06 2.50
C GLN A 326 -11.61 6.14 3.65
N MET A 327 -11.52 6.67 4.87
CA MET A 327 -11.83 5.95 6.09
C MET A 327 -12.64 6.85 7.03
N SER A 328 -13.67 6.33 7.68
CA SER A 328 -14.31 7.02 8.80
C SER A 328 -13.25 7.29 9.88
N LEU A 329 -13.16 8.51 10.42
CA LEU A 329 -12.12 8.86 11.39
C LEU A 329 -12.14 7.96 12.65
N ALA A 330 -13.33 7.56 13.08
CA ALA A 330 -13.48 6.64 14.20
C ALA A 330 -12.96 5.22 13.86
N ALA A 331 -13.17 4.77 12.62
CA ALA A 331 -12.62 3.51 12.13
C ALA A 331 -11.10 3.58 11.98
N ASP A 332 -10.57 4.68 11.45
CA ASP A 332 -9.13 4.91 11.34
C ASP A 332 -8.45 4.82 12.71
N THR A 333 -8.98 5.53 13.71
CA THR A 333 -8.48 5.49 15.09
C THR A 333 -8.49 4.07 15.67
N ALA A 334 -9.59 3.33 15.45
CA ALA A 334 -9.73 1.95 15.91
C ALA A 334 -8.71 1.01 15.24
N LEU A 335 -8.51 1.14 13.93
CA LEU A 335 -7.56 0.34 13.17
C LEU A 335 -6.11 0.67 13.55
N GLN A 336 -5.74 1.95 13.68
CA GLN A 336 -4.40 2.32 14.17
C GLN A 336 -4.11 1.71 15.55
N THR A 337 -5.07 1.78 16.47
CA THR A 337 -4.95 1.19 17.80
C THR A 337 -4.81 -0.33 17.72
N TYR A 338 -5.62 -0.99 16.89
CA TYR A 338 -5.57 -2.43 16.69
C TYR A 338 -4.21 -2.88 16.15
N PHE A 339 -3.75 -2.29 15.05
CA PHE A 339 -2.49 -2.66 14.39
C PHE A 339 -1.27 -2.39 15.27
N LYS A 340 -1.27 -1.29 16.03
CA LYS A 340 -0.21 -0.99 16.99
C LYS A 340 -0.19 -1.98 18.17
N SER A 341 -1.35 -2.30 18.74
CA SER A 341 -1.44 -3.19 19.91
C SER A 341 -1.22 -4.68 19.59
N LYS A 342 -1.38 -5.07 18.32
CA LYS A 342 -1.18 -6.45 17.85
C LYS A 342 -0.03 -6.62 16.87
N ALA A 343 0.94 -5.71 16.87
CA ALA A 343 2.03 -5.68 15.89
C ALA A 343 2.70 -7.05 15.70
N SER A 344 3.14 -7.71 16.78
CA SER A 344 3.78 -9.03 16.71
C SER A 344 2.87 -10.12 16.13
N THR A 345 1.59 -10.14 16.50
CA THR A 345 0.61 -11.09 15.92
C THR A 345 0.42 -10.85 14.42
N ILE A 346 0.32 -9.58 14.01
CA ILE A 346 0.09 -9.19 12.62
C ILE A 346 1.32 -9.46 11.76
N GLU A 347 2.53 -9.32 12.29
CA GLU A 347 3.75 -9.74 11.59
C GLU A 347 3.72 -11.24 11.28
N GLY A 348 3.21 -12.05 12.21
CA GLY A 348 2.99 -13.48 12.00
C GLY A 348 1.91 -13.82 10.96
N TRP A 349 1.18 -12.84 10.43
CA TRP A 349 0.23 -13.08 9.34
C TRP A 349 0.91 -13.24 7.98
N PHE A 350 2.18 -12.86 7.84
CA PHE A 350 2.88 -12.85 6.57
C PHE A 350 3.95 -13.94 6.49
N ASN A 351 3.86 -14.77 5.46
CA ASN A 351 4.97 -15.61 5.03
C ASN A 351 5.80 -14.84 3.98
N ILE A 352 7.13 -14.93 4.06
CA ILE A 352 8.02 -14.35 3.06
C ILE A 352 8.27 -15.39 1.96
N VAL A 353 7.80 -15.12 0.75
CA VAL A 353 8.01 -16.00 -0.42
C VAL A 353 9.36 -15.70 -1.07
N VAL A 354 9.65 -14.41 -1.27
CA VAL A 354 10.97 -13.91 -1.64
C VAL A 354 11.27 -12.61 -0.89
N PRO A 355 12.55 -12.32 -0.58
CA PRO A 355 13.69 -13.22 -0.73
C PRO A 355 13.63 -14.43 0.23
N ALA A 356 14.11 -15.59 -0.22
CA ALA A 356 14.05 -16.80 0.59
C ALA A 356 14.88 -16.67 1.88
N GLY A 357 14.35 -17.18 3.00
CA GLY A 357 15.04 -17.16 4.30
C GLY A 357 15.11 -15.79 4.98
N LYS A 358 14.50 -14.75 4.41
CA LYS A 358 14.39 -13.43 5.04
C LYS A 358 13.14 -13.34 5.91
N SER A 359 13.15 -12.40 6.85
CA SER A 359 12.02 -12.09 7.72
C SER A 359 11.42 -10.72 7.37
N LEU A 360 10.19 -10.49 7.84
CA LEU A 360 9.52 -9.20 7.71
C LEU A 360 10.31 -8.08 8.40
N THR A 361 11.06 -8.37 9.47
CA THR A 361 11.97 -7.42 10.12
C THR A 361 12.99 -6.86 9.15
N VAL A 362 13.61 -7.71 8.32
CA VAL A 362 14.59 -7.25 7.33
C VAL A 362 13.96 -6.31 6.31
N LEU A 363 12.74 -6.59 5.83
CA LEU A 363 12.03 -5.67 4.94
C LEU A 363 11.78 -4.32 5.62
N LYS A 364 11.38 -4.31 6.89
CA LYS A 364 11.20 -3.06 7.63
C LYS A 364 12.50 -2.28 7.76
N ASP A 365 13.59 -2.94 8.10
CA ASP A 365 14.92 -2.32 8.22
C ASP A 365 15.38 -1.73 6.88
N GLU A 366 15.14 -2.44 5.76
CA GLU A 366 15.41 -1.94 4.41
C GLU A 366 14.56 -0.69 4.08
N LEU A 367 13.27 -0.70 4.41
CA LEU A 367 12.37 0.43 4.22
C LEU A 367 12.75 1.64 5.09
N ASP A 368 13.13 1.41 6.34
CA ASP A 368 13.59 2.46 7.25
C ASP A 368 14.94 3.02 6.79
N THR A 369 15.84 2.17 6.31
CA THR A 369 17.11 2.58 5.70
C THR A 369 16.86 3.48 4.49
N LEU A 370 15.98 3.06 3.57
CA LEU A 370 15.60 3.85 2.41
C LEU A 370 14.94 5.17 2.82
N LYS A 371 13.97 5.14 3.75
CA LYS A 371 13.32 6.34 4.29
C LYS A 371 14.31 7.34 4.87
N GLY A 372 15.37 6.86 5.53
CA GLY A 372 16.38 7.70 6.20
C GLY A 372 17.44 8.33 5.31
N LYS A 373 17.46 8.04 4.00
CA LYS A 373 18.50 8.57 3.10
C LYS A 373 18.34 10.07 2.81
N ASN A 374 19.45 10.72 2.46
CA ASN A 374 19.45 12.09 1.95
C ASN A 374 18.95 12.14 0.49
N TRP A 375 17.64 11.97 0.30
CA TRP A 375 17.03 11.97 -1.03
C TRP A 375 17.09 13.31 -1.75
N GLN A 376 17.43 14.38 -1.05
CA GLN A 376 17.68 15.67 -1.70
C GLN A 376 18.96 15.65 -2.52
N GLU A 377 20.01 15.05 -1.97
CA GLU A 377 21.29 14.87 -2.66
C GLU A 377 21.21 13.75 -3.70
N ILE A 378 20.53 12.64 -3.38
CA ILE A 378 20.39 11.50 -4.31
C ILE A 378 19.61 11.88 -5.59
N HIS A 379 18.60 12.75 -5.47
CA HIS A 379 17.79 13.19 -6.61
C HIS A 379 18.21 14.56 -7.18
N ALA A 380 19.31 15.15 -6.70
CA ALA A 380 19.94 16.29 -7.36
C ALA A 380 20.59 15.84 -8.67
#